data_AF-A0A0D0CJE1-F1
#
_entry.id   AF-A0A0D0CJE1-F1
#
_cell.length_a   1.000
_cell.length_b   1.000
_cell.length_c   1.000
_cell.angle_alpha   90.00
_cell.angle_beta   90.00
_cell.angle_gamma   90.00
#
_symmetry.space_group_name_H-M   'P 1'
#
loop_
_entity.id
_entity.type
_entity.pdbx_description
1 polymer ?
#
loop_
_entity_poly.entity_id
_entity_poly.type
_entity_poly.pdbx_seq_one_letter_code
_entity_poly.pdbx_strand_id
1 'polypeptide(L)' 'MTYHARGKLEEAEKLGEEVVLLCKQVIGEHHPHTIASMSNLASIYHTRGKLQEANQLKKQVLLLST' A
#
# COMPACT_ATOMS: atom_id res chain seq x y z
N MET A 1 -7.83 -19.01 -8.87
CA MET A 1 -8.04 -18.12 -7.70
C MET A 1 -9.26 -18.61 -6.94
N THR A 2 -9.08 -19.38 -5.87
CA THR A 2 -10.17 -19.82 -4.98
C THR A 2 -10.76 -18.60 -4.26
N TYR A 3 -12.08 -18.59 -4.01
CA TYR A 3 -12.79 -17.49 -3.32
C TYR A 3 -12.09 -17.05 -2.01
N HIS A 4 -11.49 -18.00 -1.30
CA HIS A 4 -10.78 -17.77 -0.04
C HIS A 4 -9.54 -16.86 -0.19
N ALA A 5 -8.81 -16.98 -1.31
CA ALA A 5 -7.65 -16.13 -1.58
C ALA A 5 -8.06 -14.67 -1.89
N ARG A 6 -9.22 -14.47 -2.51
CA ARG A 6 -9.74 -13.12 -2.80
C ARG A 6 -10.16 -12.37 -1.53
N GLY A 7 -10.81 -13.04 -0.58
CA GLY A 7 -11.19 -12.43 0.69
C GLY A 7 -9.97 -11.96 1.51
N LYS A 8 -8.91 -12.78 1.57
CA LYS A 8 -7.66 -12.41 2.26
C LYS A 8 -6.96 -11.21 1.64
N LEU A 9 -7.01 -11.05 0.31
CA LEU A 9 -6.43 -9.90 -0.37
C LEU A 9 -7.22 -8.61 -0.09
N GLU A 10 -8.53 -8.71 0.11
CA GLU A 10 -9.34 -7.54 0.46
C GLU A 10 -9.08 -7.08 1.89
N GLU A 11 -8.94 -8.01 2.84
CA GLU A 11 -8.52 -7.66 4.20
C GLU A 11 -7.10 -7.10 4.24
N ALA A 12 -6.18 -7.68 3.47
CA ALA A 12 -4.80 -7.18 3.38
C ALA A 12 -4.73 -5.76 2.78
N GLU A 13 -5.60 -5.44 1.81
CA GLU A 13 -5.68 -4.09 1.27
C GLU A 13 -6.13 -3.08 2.33
N LYS A 14 -7.25 -3.36 3.03
CA LYS A 14 -7.78 -2.47 4.07
C LYS A 14 -6.77 -2.26 5.20
N LEU A 15 -6.12 -3.34 5.63
CA LEU A 15 -5.06 -3.27 6.64
C LEU A 15 -3.87 -2.43 6.14
N GLY A 16 -3.48 -2.60 4.88
CA GLY A 16 -2.40 -1.82 4.27
C GLY A 16 -2.71 -0.32 4.19
N GLU A 17 -3.96 0.05 3.86
CA GLU A 17 -4.42 1.45 3.86
C GLU A 17 -4.35 2.06 5.26
N GLU A 18 -4.83 1.34 6.28
CA GLU A 18 -4.81 1.79 7.67
C GLU A 18 -3.37 1.96 8.20
N VAL A 19 -2.49 0.99 7.91
CA VAL A 19 -1.07 1.06 8.31
C VAL A 19 -0.39 2.26 7.66
N VAL A 20 -0.62 2.51 6.36
CA VAL A 20 -0.04 3.67 5.68
C VAL A 20 -0.54 4.96 6.32
N LEU A 21 -1.84 5.09 6.59
CA LEU A 21 -2.42 6.28 7.21
C LEU A 21 -1.83 6.54 8.60
N LEU A 22 -1.76 5.51 9.45
CA LEU A 22 -1.17 5.60 10.79
C LEU A 22 0.31 5.96 10.73
N CYS A 23 1.10 5.33 9.85
CA CYS A 23 2.52 5.65 9.71
C CYS A 23 2.70 7.11 9.28
N LYS A 24 1.91 7.60 8.33
CA LYS A 24 1.93 9.01 7.92
C LYS A 24 1.64 9.97 9.08
N GLN A 25 0.69 9.63 9.96
CA GLN A 25 0.33 10.46 11.11
C GLN A 25 1.36 10.40 12.25
N VAL A 26 1.90 9.22 12.56
CA VAL A 26 2.73 9.01 13.75
C VAL A 26 4.20 9.34 13.49
N ILE A 27 4.74 8.90 12.36
CA ILE A 27 6.18 8.99 12.06
C ILE A 27 6.47 9.82 10.79
N GLY A 28 5.43 10.24 10.06
CA GLY A 28 5.55 11.09 8.89
C GLY A 28 5.67 10.32 7.56
N GLU A 29 5.45 11.03 6.45
CA GLU A 29 5.43 10.43 5.10
C GLU A 29 6.81 10.00 4.60
N HIS A 30 7.88 10.73 4.95
CA HIS A 30 9.26 10.43 4.54
C HIS A 30 9.93 9.31 5.34
N HIS A 31 9.29 8.82 6.40
CA HIS A 31 9.91 7.79 7.22
C HIS A 31 10.05 6.48 6.40
N PRO A 32 11.21 5.81 6.43
CA PRO A 32 11.44 4.59 5.63
C PRO A 32 10.36 3.51 5.84
N HIS A 33 9.83 3.41 7.06
CA HIS A 33 8.74 2.49 7.38
C HIS A 33 7.43 2.85 6.66
N THR A 34 7.08 4.14 6.57
CA THR A 34 5.91 4.61 5.81
C THR A 34 6.07 4.29 4.33
N ILE A 35 7.26 4.55 3.78
CA ILE A 35 7.59 4.29 2.37
C ILE A 35 7.52 2.78 2.05
N ALA A 36 8.02 1.93 2.95
CA ALA A 36 7.93 0.47 2.82
C ALA A 36 6.47 -0.01 2.86
N SER A 37 5.66 0.51 3.79
CA SER A 37 4.23 0.19 3.88
C SER A 37 3.46 0.61 2.63
N MET A 38 3.75 1.79 2.07
CA MET A 38 3.19 2.25 0.80
C MET A 38 3.59 1.34 -0.37
N SER A 39 4.82 0.85 -0.39
CA SER A 39 5.29 -0.10 -1.42
C SER A 39 4.56 -1.44 -1.33
N ASN A 40 4.31 -1.93 -0.12
CA ASN A 40 3.55 -3.16 0.11
C ASN A 40 2.09 -3.01 -0.35
N LEU A 41 1.43 -1.91 0.00
CA LEU A 41 0.05 -1.63 -0.43
C LEU A 41 -0.05 -1.55 -1.97
N ALA A 42 0.95 -0.97 -2.65
CA ALA A 42 0.99 -0.92 -4.11
C ALA A 42 1.06 -2.34 -4.75
N SER A 43 1.76 -3.27 -4.10
CA SER A 43 1.84 -4.67 -4.53
C SER A 43 0.49 -5.39 -4.36
N ILE A 44 -0.24 -5.10 -3.27
CA ILE A 44 -1.59 -5.64 -3.03
C ILE A 44 -2.56 -5.14 -4.10
N TYR A 45 -2.56 -3.84 -4.39
CA TYR A 45 -3.37 -3.26 -5.47
C TYR A 45 -3.05 -3.89 -6.82
N HIS A 46 -1.77 -4.09 -7.15
CA HIS A 46 -1.36 -4.76 -8.38
C HIS A 46 -1.92 -6.20 -8.47
N THR A 47 -1.85 -6.95 -7.36
CA THR A 47 -2.39 -8.33 -7.29
C THR A 47 -3.91 -8.37 -7.44
N ARG A 48 -4.62 -7.30 -7.04
CA ARG A 48 -6.06 -7.15 -7.21
C ARG A 48 -6.48 -6.56 -8.57
N GLY A 49 -5.53 -6.18 -9.43
CA GLY A 49 -5.80 -5.54 -10.72
C GLY A 49 -6.11 -4.03 -10.62
N LYS A 50 -5.94 -3.44 -9.44
CA LYS A 50 -6.08 -1.99 -9.18
C LYS A 50 -4.81 -1.24 -9.60
N LEU A 51 -4.53 -1.27 -10.90
CA LEU A 51 -3.26 -0.76 -11.45
C LEU A 51 -3.12 0.76 -11.32
N GLN A 52 -4.23 1.50 -11.35
CA GLN A 52 -4.21 2.97 -11.23
C GLN A 52 -3.78 3.38 -9.83
N GLU A 53 -4.37 2.78 -8.79
CA GLU A 53 -4.05 3.01 -7.39
C GLU A 53 -2.62 2.57 -7.06
N ALA A 54 -2.20 1.40 -7.57
CA ALA A 54 -0.82 0.93 -7.44
C ALA A 54 0.19 1.92 -8.04
N ASN A 55 -0.09 2.45 -9.23
CA ASN A 55 0.79 3.40 -9.91
C ASN A 55 0.84 4.75 -9.19
N GLN A 56 -0.29 5.25 -8.70
CA GLN A 56 -0.35 6.49 -7.92
C GLN A 56 0.48 6.36 -6.64
N LEU A 57 0.36 5.23 -5.94
CA LEU A 57 1.10 4.99 -4.71
C LEU A 57 2.60 4.82 -4.96
N LYS A 58 3.01 4.13 -6.04
CA LYS A 58 4.41 4.04 -6.47
C LYS A 58 5.02 5.40 -6.80
N LYS A 59 4.27 6.31 -7.43
CA LYS A 59 4.73 7.68 -7.69
C LYS A 59 5.00 8.44 -6.40
N GLN A 60 4.12 8.31 -5.40
CA GLN A 60 4.35 8.92 -4.08
C GLN A 60 5.60 8.33 -3.41
N VAL A 61 5.77 7.00 -3.44
CA VAL A 61 6.97 6.34 -2.90
C VAL A 61 8.24 6.88 -3.55
N LEU A 62 8.27 7.01 -4.89
CA LEU A 62 9.42 7.54 -5.61
C LEU A 62 9.74 8.98 -5.20
N LEU A 63 8.71 9.82 -5.08
CA LEU A 63 8.86 11.21 -4.65
C LEU A 63 9.41 11.32 -3.22
N LEU A 64 8.94 10.47 -2.31
CA LEU A 64 9.33 10.49 -0.89
C LEU A 64 10.70 9.84 -0.63
N SER A 65 11.19 9.03 -1.57
CA SER A 65 12.49 8.36 -1.51
C SER A 65 13.63 9.15 -2.16
N THR A 66 13.33 10.30 -2.76
CA THR A 66 14.29 11.20 -3.43
C THR A 66 14.64 12.36 -2.52
#